data_AF-O35549-F1
#
_entry.id   AF-O35549-F1
#
_cell.length_a   1.000
_cell.length_b   1.000
_cell.length_c   1.000
_cell.angle_alpha   90.00
_cell.angle_beta   90.00
_cell.angle_gamma   90.00
#
_symmetry.space_group_name_H-M   'P 1'
#
loop_
_entity.id
_entity.type
_entity.pdbx_description
1 polymer ?
#
loop_
_entity_poly.entity_id
_entity_poly.type
_entity_poly.pdbx_seq_one_letter_code
_entity_poly.pdbx_strand_id
1 'polypeptide(L)'
;PNMTLEAAQELLVEAITAGILSDLGSGGNVDACVITAGGAKLLRALSTPTEPVQRAGHYRFAPGTTPVLTREVRPLTLELLEETVQAME
;
A
#
# COMPACT_ATOMS: atom_id res chain seq x y z
N PRO A 1 24.70 21.69 -6.16
CA PRO A 1 23.80 22.50 -7.03
C PRO A 1 23.75 21.85 -8.42
N ASN A 2 22.62 21.89 -9.13
CA ASN A 2 22.40 21.23 -10.43
C ASN A 2 22.75 19.74 -10.45
N MET A 3 22.16 18.97 -9.53
CA MET A 3 22.35 17.52 -9.46
C MET A 3 21.59 16.82 -10.60
N THR A 4 22.03 15.62 -10.96
CA THR A 4 21.24 14.73 -11.82
C THR A 4 19.97 14.27 -11.09
N LEU A 5 18.99 13.77 -11.84
CA LEU A 5 17.75 13.28 -11.28
C LEU A 5 18.00 12.15 -10.27
N GLU A 6 18.90 11.23 -10.60
CA GLU A 6 19.25 10.07 -9.79
C GLU A 6 19.89 10.52 -8.46
N ALA A 7 20.88 11.42 -8.53
CA ALA A 7 21.54 11.94 -7.34
C ALA A 7 20.60 12.77 -6.46
N ALA A 8 19.61 13.45 -7.06
CA ALA A 8 18.58 14.17 -6.31
C ALA A 8 17.59 13.20 -5.62
N GLN A 9 17.27 12.07 -6.25
CA GLN A 9 16.43 11.02 -5.64
C GLN A 9 17.13 10.35 -4.47
N GLU A 10 18.42 10.01 -4.62
CA GLU A 10 19.23 9.46 -3.53
C GLU A 10 19.30 10.43 -2.34
N LEU A 11 19.59 11.71 -2.60
CA LEU A 11 19.62 12.75 -1.58
C LEU A 11 18.26 12.90 -0.86
N LEU A 12 17.15 12.85 -1.60
CA LEU A 12 15.81 12.90 -1.02
C LEU A 12 15.56 11.70 -0.11
N VAL A 13 15.92 10.49 -0.56
CA VAL A 13 15.76 9.26 0.22
C VAL A 13 16.56 9.36 1.52
N GLU A 14 17.82 9.80 1.47
CA GLU A 14 18.65 9.98 2.66
C GLU A 14 18.04 10.99 3.64
N ALA A 15 17.60 12.16 3.14
CA ALA A 15 17.03 13.22 3.97
C ALA A 15 15.75 12.79 4.68
N ILE A 16 14.80 12.16 3.96
CA ILE A 16 13.54 11.70 4.56
C ILE A 16 13.77 10.51 5.48
N THR A 17 14.69 9.61 5.14
CA THR A 17 15.05 8.48 5.99
C THR A 17 15.65 8.96 7.32
N ALA A 18 16.49 10.01 7.31
CA ALA A 18 16.99 10.61 8.54
C ALA A 18 15.86 11.14 9.44
N GLY A 19 14.83 11.76 8.86
CA GLY A 19 13.64 12.19 9.58
C GLY A 19 12.86 11.02 10.18
N ILE A 20 12.61 9.97 9.39
CA ILE A 20 11.93 8.74 9.85
C ILE A 20 12.66 8.12 11.06
N LEU A 21 14.00 8.07 11.02
CA LEU A 21 14.79 7.46 12.09
C LEU A 21 14.97 8.35 13.33
N SER A 22 14.67 9.65 13.23
CA SER A 22 14.94 10.64 14.29
C SER A 22 13.68 11.24 14.92
N ASP A 23 12.51 11.08 14.32
CA ASP A 23 11.24 11.63 14.79
C ASP A 23 10.18 10.54 14.98
N LEU A 24 9.51 10.53 16.14
CA LEU A 24 8.48 9.55 16.48
C LEU A 24 7.17 9.77 15.71
N GLY A 25 6.92 10.99 15.23
CA GLY A 25 5.77 11.31 14.39
C GLY A 25 5.95 10.91 12.92
N SER A 26 7.16 10.49 12.54
CA SER A 26 7.55 10.16 11.18
C SER A 26 7.81 8.65 11.04
N GLY A 27 7.39 8.04 9.94
CA GLY A 27 7.54 6.60 9.73
C GLY A 27 6.98 6.09 8.41
N GLY A 28 7.13 4.79 8.16
CA GLY A 28 6.66 4.14 6.95
C GLY A 28 7.63 4.25 5.78
N ASN A 29 7.08 4.32 4.56
CA ASN A 29 7.87 4.34 3.32
C ASN A 29 8.17 5.77 2.87
N VAL A 30 9.23 5.92 2.07
CA VAL A 30 9.55 7.17 1.39
C VAL A 30 8.90 7.19 0.01
N ASP A 31 8.04 8.17 -0.22
CA ASP A 31 7.45 8.46 -1.53
C ASP A 31 8.15 9.65 -2.17
N ALA A 32 8.29 9.64 -3.49
CA ALA A 32 8.85 10.75 -4.25
C ALA A 32 7.92 11.18 -5.39
N CYS A 33 7.85 12.48 -5.65
CA CYS A 33 7.19 13.02 -6.83
C CYS A 33 8.23 13.74 -7.68
N VAL A 34 8.47 13.25 -8.90
CA VAL A 34 9.39 13.87 -9.84
C VAL A 34 8.60 14.75 -10.80
N ILE A 35 8.90 16.04 -10.80
CA ILE A 35 8.27 17.02 -11.68
C ILE A 35 9.32 17.50 -12.69
N THR A 36 9.05 17.30 -13.97
CA THR A 36 9.90 17.72 -15.09
C THR A 36 9.10 18.56 -16.07
N ALA A 37 9.75 19.14 -17.09
CA ALA A 37 9.05 19.84 -18.16
C ALA A 37 8.04 18.95 -18.92
N GLY A 38 8.24 17.62 -18.91
CA GLY A 38 7.32 16.66 -19.53
C GLY A 38 6.12 16.26 -18.66
N GLY A 39 6.05 16.73 -17.41
CA GLY A 39 4.97 16.43 -16.48
C GLY A 39 5.43 15.89 -15.12
N ALA A 40 4.48 15.36 -14.35
CA ALA A 40 4.70 14.84 -13.01
C ALA A 40 4.60 13.31 -12.96
N LYS A 41 5.51 12.68 -12.22
CA LYS A 41 5.54 11.23 -11.97
C LYS A 41 5.60 10.97 -10.47
N LEU A 42 4.56 10.31 -9.93
CA LEU A 42 4.54 9.86 -8.56
C LEU A 42 5.16 8.46 -8.44
N LEU A 43 6.14 8.33 -7.54
CA LEU A 43 6.81 7.10 -7.19
C LEU A 43 6.45 6.76 -5.75
N ARG A 44 5.59 5.76 -5.58
CA ARG A 44 5.19 5.24 -4.26
C ARG A 44 6.17 4.16 -3.82
N ALA A 45 6.49 4.15 -2.53
CA ALA A 45 7.44 3.24 -1.90
C ALA A 45 8.80 3.19 -2.62
N LEU A 46 9.35 4.38 -2.92
CA LEU A 46 10.69 4.51 -3.52
C LEU A 46 11.76 3.89 -2.62
N SER A 47 11.63 4.07 -1.30
CA SER A 47 12.45 3.40 -0.29
C SER A 47 11.58 2.91 0.85
N THR A 48 11.97 1.79 1.45
CA THR A 48 11.32 1.19 2.62
C THR A 48 12.40 1.01 3.70
N PRO A 49 12.68 2.05 4.52
CA PRO A 49 13.76 2.01 5.50
C PRO A 49 13.56 0.97 6.62
N THR A 50 12.31 0.60 6.86
CA THR A 50 11.94 -0.42 7.85
C THR A 50 11.18 -1.53 7.17
N GLU A 51 11.71 -2.76 7.25
CA GLU A 51 11.01 -3.92 6.71
C GLU A 51 9.73 -4.21 7.52
N PRO A 52 8.60 -4.50 6.85
CA PRO A 52 7.41 -4.96 7.54
C PRO A 52 7.67 -6.25 8.30
N VAL A 53 7.43 -6.23 9.62
CA VAL A 53 7.63 -7.41 10.46
C VAL A 53 6.51 -8.43 10.20
N GLN A 54 6.90 -9.67 9.95
CA GLN A 54 5.94 -10.77 9.90
C GLN A 54 5.49 -11.14 11.32
N ARG A 55 4.18 -11.25 11.51
CA ARG A 55 3.62 -11.71 12.78
C ARG A 55 3.94 -13.19 12.97
N ALA A 56 4.58 -13.54 14.09
CA ALA A 56 4.91 -14.94 14.41
C ALA A 56 3.68 -15.80 14.74
N GLY A 57 2.61 -15.19 15.25
CA GLY A 57 1.39 -15.88 15.67
C GLY A 57 0.24 -15.73 14.68
N HIS A 58 -0.53 -16.80 14.51
CA HIS A 58 -1.79 -16.79 13.76
C HIS A 58 -2.98 -16.74 14.72
N TYR A 59 -3.65 -15.59 14.81
CA TYR A 59 -4.85 -15.42 15.63
C TYR A 59 -6.09 -15.45 14.74
N ARG A 60 -6.49 -16.66 14.33
CA ARG A 60 -7.73 -16.88 13.58
C ARG A 60 -8.69 -17.68 14.45
N PHE A 61 -9.85 -17.11 14.72
CA PHE A 61 -10.92 -17.81 15.42
C PHE A 61 -11.83 -18.51 14.41
N ALA A 62 -12.32 -19.69 14.78
CA ALA A 62 -13.31 -20.39 13.98
C ALA A 62 -14.61 -19.57 13.88
N PRO A 63 -15.39 -19.72 12.80
CA PRO A 63 -16.73 -19.15 12.72
C PRO A 63 -17.59 -19.56 13.93
N GLY A 64 -18.39 -18.63 14.47
CA GLY A 64 -19.25 -18.87 15.64
C GLY A 64 -18.66 -18.52 17.00
N THR A 65 -17.41 -18.07 17.05
CA THR A 65 -16.73 -17.63 18.29
C THR A 65 -17.17 -16.25 18.80
N THR A 66 -17.82 -15.44 17.96
CA THR A 66 -18.35 -14.11 18.32
C THR A 66 -19.86 -14.18 18.52
N PRO A 67 -20.42 -13.72 19.66
CA PRO A 67 -21.86 -13.74 19.90
C PRO A 67 -22.59 -12.77 18.96
N VAL A 68 -23.58 -13.27 18.22
CA VAL A 68 -24.40 -12.49 17.29
C VAL A 68 -25.75 -12.20 17.95
N LEU A 69 -26.07 -10.91 18.15
CA LEU A 69 -27.35 -10.49 18.74
C LEU A 69 -28.51 -10.52 17.74
N THR A 70 -28.27 -10.11 16.49
CA THR A 70 -29.28 -10.07 15.43
C THR A 70 -28.59 -10.29 14.09
N ARG A 71 -29.26 -11.01 13.18
CA ARG A 71 -28.76 -11.30 11.83
C ARG A 71 -29.88 -11.07 10.83
N GLU A 72 -29.57 -10.32 9.77
CA GLU A 72 -30.43 -10.13 8.62
C GLU A 72 -29.65 -10.51 7.35
N VAL A 73 -30.32 -11.16 6.39
CA VAL A 73 -29.74 -11.48 5.07
C VAL A 73 -30.71 -10.96 4.01
N ARG A 74 -30.23 -10.08 3.12
CA ARG A 74 -31.00 -9.52 2.01
C ARG A 74 -30.46 -10.05 0.69
N PRO A 75 -31.15 -10.99 0.03
CA PRO A 75 -30.76 -11.46 -1.29
C PRO A 75 -30.77 -10.31 -2.30
N LEU A 76 -29.75 -10.23 -3.15
CA LEU A 76 -29.76 -9.35 -4.32
C LEU A 76 -30.50 -10.06 -5.45
N THR A 77 -31.57 -9.44 -5.96
CA THR A 77 -32.19 -9.84 -7.22
C THR A 77 -31.32 -9.34 -8.36
N LEU A 78 -30.57 -10.25 -8.98
CA LEU A 78 -29.75 -9.98 -10.15
C LEU A 78 -30.41 -10.65 -11.36
N GLU A 79 -30.57 -9.92 -12.46
CA GLU A 79 -30.89 -10.50 -13.77
C GLU A 79 -29.57 -10.82 -14.49
N LEU A 80 -29.44 -12.07 -14.95
CA LEU A 80 -28.32 -12.49 -15.79
C LEU A 80 -28.50 -11.83 -17.17
N LEU A 81 -27.70 -10.81 -17.47
CA LEU A 81 -27.74 -10.11 -18.76
C LEU A 81 -26.91 -10.82 -19.83
N GLU A 82 -25.71 -11.28 -19.47
CA GLU A 82 -24.78 -11.94 -20.41
C GLU A 82 -23.81 -12.84 -19.63
N GLU A 83 -23.52 -14.03 -20.18
CA GLU A 83 -22.52 -14.96 -19.66
C GLU A 83 -21.52 -15.28 -20.76
N THR A 84 -20.23 -14.98 -20.53
CA THR A 84 -19.14 -15.31 -21.45
C THR A 84 -18.21 -16.34 -20.82
N VAL A 85 -18.12 -17.53 -21.42
CA VAL A 85 -17.21 -18.59 -20.99
C VAL A 85 -15.89 -18.48 -21.75
N GLN A 86 -14.79 -18.23 -21.05
CA GLN A 86 -13.43 -18.32 -21.61
C GLN A 86 -12.76 -19.60 -21.14
N ALA A 87 -12.40 -20.48 -22.09
CA ALA A 87 -11.50 -21.59 -21.83
C ALA A 87 -10.06 -21.07 -21.81
N MET A 88 -9.33 -21.34 -20.73
CA MET A 88 -7.89 -21.11 -20.68
C MET A 88 -7.19 -22.39 -21.19
N GLU A 89 -6.30 -22.26 -22.17
CA GLU A 89 -5.26 -23.28 -22.43
C GLU A 89 -4.13 -23.18 -21.39
#